data_AF-A0A0U3EKD9-F1
#
_entry.id   AF-A0A0U3EKD9-F1
#
_cell.length_a   1.000
_cell.length_b   1.000
_cell.length_c   1.000
_cell.angle_alpha   90.00
_cell.angle_beta   90.00
_cell.angle_gamma   90.00
#
_symmetry.space_group_name_H-M   'P 1'
#
loop_
_entity.id
_entity.type
_entity.pdbx_description
1 polymer ?
#
loop_
_entity_poly.entity_id
_entity_poly.type
_entity_poly.pdbx_seq_one_letter_code
_entity_poly.pdbx_strand_id
1 'polypeptide(L)'
;MDYNKIIIALVVVLVVLVAAGVIFLNSGHAKVDSRAVVTSNSTLQDGDNFTIRLTDLNNTPIANQRVNITIIDANGGKNPQAVTTDANGEGKLQLNGLTPGEYTMNVTYGGNDNYIACNTTQKMEMKEKVLPTQTSSSTSTKSSTVNDNYVRDANGNIMYAHNDVGGDVPMTKGGNYIYKDTDEPGSPSGYWVNKI
;
A
#
# COMPACT_ATOMS: atom_id res chain seq x y z
N MET A 1 2.20 57.41 67.48
CA MET A 1 2.28 56.65 66.22
C MET A 1 0.87 56.22 65.86
N ASP A 2 0.40 56.56 64.66
CA ASP A 2 -0.97 56.25 64.23
C ASP A 2 -1.04 54.80 63.78
N TYR A 3 -1.43 53.91 64.68
CA TYR A 3 -1.51 52.47 64.42
C TYR A 3 -2.34 52.14 63.17
N ASN A 4 -3.36 52.93 62.87
CA ASN A 4 -4.19 52.78 61.67
C ASN A 4 -3.38 52.98 60.37
N LYS A 5 -2.44 53.93 60.35
CA LYS A 5 -1.58 54.16 59.17
C LYS A 5 -0.59 53.02 58.98
N ILE A 6 -0.08 52.45 60.07
CA ILE A 6 0.82 51.29 60.06
C ILE A 6 0.07 50.05 59.57
N ILE A 7 -1.14 49.81 60.06
CA ILE A 7 -1.98 48.66 59.64
C ILE A 7 -2.34 48.78 58.15
N ILE A 8 -2.76 49.95 57.68
CA ILE A 8 -3.09 50.17 56.26
C ILE A 8 -1.85 49.92 55.37
N ALA A 9 -0.69 50.46 55.77
CA ALA A 9 0.55 50.24 55.01
C ALA A 9 0.92 48.74 54.92
N LEU A 10 0.79 48.00 56.02
CA LEU A 10 1.07 46.56 56.03
C LEU A 10 0.10 45.75 55.16
N VAL A 11 -1.19 46.09 55.18
CA VAL A 11 -2.20 45.42 54.33
C VAL A 11 -1.94 45.69 52.86
N VAL A 12 -1.59 46.92 52.48
CA VAL A 12 -1.25 47.26 51.10
C VAL A 12 -0.01 46.48 50.63
N VAL A 13 1.03 46.39 51.46
CA VAL A 13 2.22 45.59 51.16
C VAL A 13 1.87 44.11 51.00
N LEU A 14 1.05 43.54 51.89
CA LEU A 14 0.62 42.15 51.80
C LEU A 14 -0.16 41.87 50.51
N VAL A 15 -1.10 42.74 50.14
CA VAL A 15 -1.90 42.60 48.92
C VAL A 15 -1.01 42.67 47.67
N VAL A 16 -0.02 43.58 47.64
CA VAL A 16 0.94 43.68 46.54
C VAL A 16 1.80 42.41 46.44
N LEU A 17 2.24 41.84 47.56
CA LEU A 17 3.01 40.59 47.58
C LEU A 17 2.19 39.38 47.09
N VAL A 18 0.92 39.27 47.51
CA VAL A 18 0.01 38.22 47.04
C VAL A 18 -0.28 38.38 45.54
N ALA A 19 -0.59 39.59 45.08
CA ALA A 19 -0.84 39.86 43.67
C ALA A 19 0.39 39.56 42.80
N ALA A 20 1.58 39.99 43.23
CA ALA A 20 2.83 39.64 42.55
C ALA A 20 3.05 38.12 42.54
N GLY A 21 2.87 37.44 43.68
CA GLY A 21 2.99 35.98 43.79
C GLY A 21 2.06 35.22 42.84
N VAL A 22 0.81 35.63 42.72
CA VAL A 22 -0.17 35.00 41.80
C VAL A 22 0.26 35.17 40.34
N ILE A 23 0.86 36.31 39.97
CA ILE A 23 1.37 36.53 38.61
C ILE A 23 2.54 35.58 38.28
N PHE A 24 3.41 35.26 39.25
CA PHE A 24 4.52 34.30 39.05
C PHE A 24 4.05 32.84 39.00
N LEU A 25 2.93 32.50 39.64
CA LEU A 25 2.37 31.15 39.63
C LEU A 25 1.62 30.80 38.33
N ASN A 26 1.29 31.78 37.49
CA ASN A 26 0.65 31.54 36.19
C ASN A 26 1.67 31.30 35.05
N SER A 27 2.86 30.81 35.38
CA SER A 27 3.84 30.38 34.39
C SER A 27 3.25 29.19 33.63
N GLY A 28 2.72 29.44 32.42
CA GLY A 28 2.28 28.37 31.52
C GLY A 28 3.37 27.31 31.43
N HIS A 29 3.00 26.05 31.66
CA HIS A 29 3.94 24.93 31.67
C HIS A 29 4.81 24.98 30.42
N ALA A 30 6.13 24.86 30.58
CA ALA A 30 7.04 24.80 29.44
C ALA A 30 6.60 23.65 28.51
N LYS A 31 6.56 23.92 27.20
CA LYS A 31 6.16 22.92 26.21
C LYS A 31 7.15 21.76 26.18
N VAL A 32 6.65 20.57 25.86
CA VAL A 32 7.43 19.34 25.73
C VAL A 32 7.94 19.19 24.29
N ASP A 33 9.19 18.77 24.14
CA ASP A 33 9.78 18.47 22.83
C ASP A 33 9.08 17.28 22.15
N SER A 34 8.76 17.45 20.86
CA SER A 34 8.16 16.39 20.03
C SER A 34 9.15 15.84 19.01
N ARG A 35 8.88 14.61 18.57
CA ARG A 35 9.67 13.88 17.59
C ARG A 35 8.75 13.13 16.63
N ALA A 36 8.89 13.41 15.34
CA ALA A 36 8.29 12.63 14.27
C ALA A 36 9.32 11.66 13.69
N VAL A 37 8.94 10.39 13.51
CA VAL A 37 9.76 9.34 12.92
C VAL A 37 9.00 8.69 11.78
N VAL A 38 9.64 8.49 10.63
CA VAL A 38 9.07 7.68 9.55
C VAL A 38 9.30 6.21 9.86
N THR A 39 8.22 5.42 9.87
CA THR A 39 8.25 4.00 10.22
C THR A 39 8.06 3.08 9.02
N SER A 40 7.66 3.62 7.86
CA SER A 40 7.60 2.83 6.62
C SER A 40 8.99 2.53 6.05
N ASN A 41 9.06 1.45 5.28
CA ASN A 41 10.25 1.07 4.53
C ASN A 41 10.64 2.15 3.53
N SER A 42 11.93 2.29 3.20
CA SER A 42 12.43 3.23 2.19
C SER A 42 11.99 2.90 0.75
N THR A 43 11.37 1.75 0.53
CA THR A 43 10.89 1.30 -0.77
C THR A 43 9.43 0.87 -0.64
N LEU A 44 8.54 1.46 -1.44
CA LEU A 44 7.09 1.22 -1.42
C LEU A 44 6.53 1.09 -2.84
N GLN A 45 5.29 0.64 -2.97
CA GLN A 45 4.53 0.57 -4.22
C GLN A 45 3.27 1.43 -4.14
N ASP A 46 2.68 1.75 -5.29
CA ASP A 46 1.40 2.46 -5.32
C ASP A 46 0.29 1.64 -4.62
N GLY A 47 -0.44 2.30 -3.72
CA GLY A 47 -1.42 1.68 -2.82
C GLY A 47 -0.87 1.30 -1.43
N ASP A 48 0.45 1.32 -1.23
CA ASP A 48 1.04 1.08 0.09
C ASP A 48 0.76 2.23 1.07
N ASN A 49 0.95 1.94 2.37
CA ASN A 49 0.84 2.93 3.42
C ASN A 49 2.21 3.54 3.76
N PHE A 50 2.30 4.86 3.64
CA PHE A 50 3.34 5.63 4.29
C PHE A 50 2.94 5.91 5.75
N THR A 51 3.78 5.50 6.68
CA THR A 51 3.50 5.51 8.12
C THR A 51 4.53 6.33 8.87
N ILE A 52 4.04 7.08 9.84
CA ILE A 52 4.84 7.89 10.75
C ILE A 52 4.41 7.64 12.18
N ARG A 53 5.30 7.89 13.13
CA ARG A 53 4.98 7.93 14.56
C ARG A 53 5.41 9.27 15.15
N LEU A 54 4.50 9.88 15.91
CA LEU A 54 4.72 11.13 16.64
C LEU A 54 4.78 10.83 18.14
N THR A 55 5.89 11.16 18.77
CA THR A 55 6.11 10.98 20.21
C THR A 55 6.72 12.23 20.85
N ASP A 56 6.73 12.28 22.17
CA ASP A 56 7.70 13.13 22.87
C ASP A 56 9.12 12.51 22.82
N LEU A 57 10.10 13.15 23.47
CA LEU A 57 11.46 12.60 23.53
C LEU A 57 11.58 11.30 24.33
N ASN A 58 10.67 11.05 25.29
CA ASN A 58 10.58 9.85 26.10
C ASN A 58 9.86 8.67 25.41
N ASN A 59 9.46 8.83 24.14
CA ASN A 59 8.66 7.87 23.36
C ASN A 59 7.19 7.76 23.81
N THR A 60 6.66 8.71 24.58
CA THR A 60 5.24 8.79 24.86
C THR A 60 4.49 9.17 23.58
N PRO A 61 3.49 8.40 23.14
CA PRO A 61 2.71 8.73 21.95
C PRO A 61 1.96 10.07 22.07
N ILE A 62 1.93 10.83 20.97
CA ILE A 62 1.12 12.05 20.88
C ILE A 62 -0.03 11.81 19.90
N ALA A 63 -1.20 11.51 20.45
CA ALA A 63 -2.41 11.14 19.71
C ALA A 63 -3.22 12.35 19.24
N ASN A 64 -4.10 12.12 18.26
CA ASN A 64 -5.06 13.08 17.70
C ASN A 64 -4.42 14.36 17.16
N GLN A 65 -3.19 14.28 16.68
CA GLN A 65 -2.47 15.42 16.11
C GLN A 65 -2.49 15.38 14.59
N ARG A 66 -2.74 16.53 13.98
CA ARG A 66 -2.60 16.69 12.53
C ARG A 66 -1.12 16.81 12.18
N VAL A 67 -0.62 15.90 11.35
CA VAL A 67 0.73 15.90 10.80
C VAL A 67 0.64 16.11 9.29
N ASN A 68 1.35 17.12 8.77
CA ASN A 68 1.40 17.39 7.34
C ASN A 68 2.54 16.59 6.70
N ILE A 69 2.30 16.09 5.50
CA ILE A 69 3.24 15.28 4.74
C ILE A 69 3.28 15.86 3.34
N THR A 70 4.42 16.40 2.92
CA THR A 70 4.61 16.87 1.54
C THR A 70 5.42 15.83 0.78
N ILE A 71 4.79 15.21 -0.21
CA ILE A 71 5.43 14.28 -1.15
C ILE A 71 6.10 15.15 -2.23
N ILE A 72 7.40 14.99 -2.42
CA ILE A 72 8.18 15.77 -3.38
C ILE A 72 8.76 14.80 -4.42
N ASP A 73 8.42 14.97 -5.69
CA ASP A 73 8.99 14.17 -6.78
C ASP A 73 10.43 14.59 -7.15
N ALA A 74 11.10 13.81 -7.99
CA ALA A 74 12.47 14.08 -8.43
C ALA A 74 12.63 15.41 -9.19
N ASN A 75 11.56 15.94 -9.78
CA ASN A 75 11.55 17.24 -10.47
C ASN A 75 11.22 18.40 -9.52
N GLY A 76 10.99 18.13 -8.23
CA GLY A 76 10.62 19.11 -7.22
C GLY A 76 9.13 19.43 -7.15
N GLY A 77 8.28 18.72 -7.89
CA GLY A 77 6.83 18.81 -7.79
C GLY A 77 6.35 18.41 -6.40
N LYS A 78 5.43 19.18 -5.81
CA LYS A 78 5.00 19.01 -4.42
C LYS A 78 3.52 18.62 -4.35
N ASN A 79 3.24 17.54 -3.63
CA ASN A 79 1.89 17.09 -3.32
C ASN A 79 1.69 17.09 -1.78
N PRO A 80 1.05 18.13 -1.21
CA PRO A 80 0.79 18.21 0.21
C PRO A 80 -0.39 17.32 0.62
N GLN A 81 -0.18 16.55 1.68
CA GLN A 81 -1.12 15.62 2.31
C GLN A 81 -1.12 15.84 3.83
N ALA A 82 -2.07 15.25 4.54
CA ALA A 82 -2.08 15.27 5.99
C ALA A 82 -2.74 14.01 6.56
N VAL A 83 -2.28 13.61 7.73
CA VAL A 83 -2.83 12.52 8.52
C VAL A 83 -3.11 13.00 9.94
N THR A 84 -3.98 12.28 10.65
CA THR A 84 -4.18 12.48 12.09
C THR A 84 -3.61 11.27 12.82
N THR A 85 -2.82 11.50 13.87
CA THR A 85 -2.25 10.41 14.66
C THR A 85 -3.31 9.70 15.49
N ASP A 86 -3.22 8.38 15.59
CA ASP A 86 -4.09 7.56 16.43
C ASP A 86 -3.62 7.55 17.90
N ALA A 87 -4.25 6.72 18.74
CA ALA A 87 -3.90 6.57 20.16
C ALA A 87 -2.44 6.12 20.41
N ASN A 88 -1.81 5.47 19.43
CA ASN A 88 -0.41 5.04 19.49
C ASN A 88 0.54 6.09 18.88
N GLY A 89 0.02 7.28 18.53
CA GLY A 89 0.78 8.33 17.88
C GLY A 89 1.09 8.02 16.41
N GLU A 90 0.45 7.01 15.82
CA GLU A 90 0.70 6.59 14.43
C GLU A 90 -0.20 7.34 13.44
N GLY A 91 0.41 7.88 12.39
CA GLY A 91 -0.30 8.44 11.24
C GLY A 91 -0.07 7.57 10.00
N LYS A 92 -1.13 7.26 9.24
CA LYS A 92 -1.07 6.39 8.06
C LYS A 92 -1.66 7.11 6.86
N LEU A 93 -0.85 7.28 5.81
CA LEU A 93 -1.22 7.87 4.53
C LEU A 93 -1.18 6.78 3.47
N GLN A 94 -2.31 6.47 2.85
CA GLN A 94 -2.32 5.59 1.69
C GLN A 94 -1.83 6.36 0.46
N LEU A 95 -0.79 5.85 -0.19
CA LEU A 95 -0.23 6.42 -1.41
C LEU A 95 -1.08 6.00 -2.60
N ASN A 96 -1.49 6.95 -3.44
CA ASN A 96 -2.34 6.68 -4.60
C ASN A 96 -1.90 7.50 -5.80
N GLY A 97 -1.75 6.86 -6.95
CA GLY A 97 -1.40 7.50 -8.22
C GLY A 97 0.05 7.98 -8.30
N LEU A 98 0.96 7.37 -7.52
CA LEU A 98 2.39 7.69 -7.62
C LEU A 98 3.07 6.78 -8.64
N THR A 99 3.74 7.37 -9.63
CA THR A 99 4.54 6.62 -10.60
C THR A 99 5.85 6.14 -9.95
N PRO A 100 6.45 5.06 -10.45
CA PRO A 100 7.76 4.61 -9.98
C PRO A 100 8.83 5.70 -10.09
N GLY A 101 9.75 5.72 -9.13
CA GLY A 101 10.84 6.70 -9.07
C GLY A 101 11.18 7.15 -7.65
N GLU A 102 12.09 8.12 -7.55
CA GLU A 102 12.52 8.67 -6.26
C GLU A 102 11.60 9.81 -5.79
N TYR A 103 11.30 9.78 -4.49
CA TYR A 103 10.53 10.81 -3.80
C TYR A 103 11.21 11.22 -2.50
N THR A 104 10.96 12.46 -2.09
CA THR A 104 11.31 12.97 -0.76
C THR A 104 10.03 13.26 0.02
N MET A 105 9.87 12.62 1.16
CA MET A 105 8.76 12.82 2.09
C MET A 105 9.17 13.81 3.17
N ASN A 106 8.57 14.99 3.17
CA ASN A 106 8.77 15.98 4.24
C ASN A 106 7.59 15.95 5.20
N VAL A 107 7.83 15.54 6.44
CA VAL A 107 6.81 15.37 7.48
C VAL A 107 6.96 16.51 8.48
N THR A 108 5.89 17.26 8.73
CA THR A 108 5.89 18.39 9.66
C THR A 108 4.72 18.32 10.63
N TYR A 109 5.03 18.52 11.90
CA TYR A 109 4.06 18.72 12.97
C TYR A 109 4.22 20.14 13.51
N GLY A 110 3.14 20.92 13.49
CA GLY A 110 3.16 22.34 13.85
C GLY A 110 3.26 22.64 15.35
N GLY A 111 3.21 21.60 16.21
CA GLY A 111 3.12 21.78 17.65
C GLY A 111 1.72 22.22 18.11
N ASN A 112 1.57 22.39 19.42
CA ASN A 112 0.37 22.95 20.06
C ASN A 112 0.77 23.57 21.42
N ASP A 113 -0.19 23.89 22.29
CA ASP A 113 0.09 24.52 23.59
C ASP A 113 0.94 23.67 24.53
N ASN A 114 0.96 22.35 24.36
CA ASN A 114 1.71 21.40 25.18
C ASN A 114 3.01 20.93 24.52
N TYR A 115 3.10 21.01 23.20
CA TYR A 115 4.14 20.34 22.42
C TYR A 115 4.81 21.28 21.42
N ILE A 116 6.14 21.20 21.32
CA ILE A 116 6.94 21.96 20.36
C ILE A 116 6.80 21.35 18.95
N ALA A 117 6.84 22.19 17.92
CA ALA A 117 6.84 21.76 16.53
C ALA A 117 8.08 20.91 16.18
N CYS A 118 7.92 19.94 15.29
CA CYS A 118 9.04 19.13 14.80
C CYS A 118 8.84 18.74 13.33
N ASN A 119 9.92 18.39 12.66
CA ASN A 119 9.89 17.90 11.29
C ASN A 119 10.90 16.77 11.08
N THR A 120 10.66 15.97 10.04
CA THR A 120 11.60 14.96 9.57
C THR A 120 11.46 14.78 8.06
N THR A 121 12.52 14.33 7.42
CA THR A 121 12.56 14.12 5.97
C THR A 121 13.11 12.73 5.67
N GLN A 122 12.44 12.01 4.78
CA GLN A 122 12.87 10.68 4.34
C GLN A 122 12.87 10.59 2.81
N LYS A 123 13.96 10.10 2.23
CA LYS A 123 14.00 9.71 0.82
C LYS A 123 13.42 8.32 0.65
N MET A 124 12.66 8.12 -0.42
CA MET A 124 11.98 6.86 -0.72
C MET A 124 12.00 6.55 -2.21
N GLU A 125 11.96 5.27 -2.52
CA GLU A 125 11.79 4.76 -3.88
C GLU A 125 10.40 4.14 -4.03
N MET A 126 9.62 4.65 -4.99
CA MET A 126 8.39 4.01 -5.43
C MET A 126 8.75 2.99 -6.52
N LYS A 127 8.42 1.73 -6.29
CA LYS A 127 8.58 0.66 -7.28
C LYS A 127 7.31 0.48 -8.08
N GLU A 128 7.48 -0.11 -9.27
CA GLU A 128 6.34 -0.61 -10.01
C GLU A 128 5.53 -1.53 -9.13
N LYS A 129 4.22 -1.28 -9.13
CA LYS A 129 3.29 -2.24 -8.60
C LYS A 129 3.40 -3.47 -9.48
N VAL A 130 3.97 -4.53 -8.93
CA VAL A 130 3.78 -5.85 -9.50
C VAL A 130 2.32 -6.21 -9.23
N LEU A 131 1.45 -5.79 -10.15
CA LEU A 131 0.16 -6.47 -10.29
C LEU A 131 0.52 -7.95 -10.30
N PRO A 132 -0.18 -8.80 -9.53
CA PRO A 132 -0.10 -10.21 -9.84
C PRO A 132 -0.45 -10.28 -11.32
N THR A 133 0.53 -10.62 -12.15
CA THR A 133 0.24 -11.46 -13.29
C THR A 133 -0.69 -12.50 -12.69
N GLN A 134 -1.91 -12.61 -13.21
CA GLN A 134 -2.70 -13.78 -12.89
C GLN A 134 -1.87 -14.98 -13.35
N THR A 135 -0.96 -15.45 -12.50
CA THR A 135 -0.69 -16.85 -12.33
C THR A 135 -1.90 -17.37 -11.59
N SER A 136 -3.03 -17.33 -12.29
CA SER A 136 -3.93 -18.44 -12.30
C SER A 136 -3.04 -19.66 -12.52
N SER A 137 -2.70 -20.37 -11.46
CA SER A 137 -2.59 -21.82 -11.57
C SER A 137 -4.02 -22.35 -11.79
N SER A 138 -4.63 -21.96 -12.90
CA SER A 138 -5.46 -22.86 -13.66
C SER A 138 -4.61 -23.19 -14.87
N THR A 139 -4.12 -24.43 -14.89
CA THR A 139 -3.86 -25.12 -16.14
C THR A 139 -4.96 -24.74 -17.13
N SER A 140 -4.58 -24.02 -18.20
CA SER A 140 -5.26 -23.74 -19.48
C SER A 140 -6.77 -24.05 -19.59
N THR A 141 -7.65 -23.21 -20.16
CA THR A 141 -7.51 -22.52 -21.45
C THR A 141 -8.59 -21.47 -21.63
N LYS A 142 -8.24 -20.45 -22.44
CA LYS A 142 -9.16 -19.59 -23.20
C LYS A 142 -10.34 -20.40 -23.78
N SER A 143 -11.55 -20.00 -23.43
CA SER A 143 -12.70 -20.11 -24.33
C SER A 143 -12.75 -18.82 -25.13
N SER A 144 -12.59 -18.93 -26.45
CA SER A 144 -13.66 -18.57 -27.40
C SER A 144 -13.16 -18.55 -28.84
N THR A 145 -13.78 -19.43 -29.63
CA THR A 145 -13.94 -19.42 -31.10
C THR A 145 -12.69 -19.65 -31.95
N VAL A 146 -12.25 -20.91 -32.02
CA VAL A 146 -11.75 -21.53 -33.25
C VAL A 146 -12.31 -22.95 -33.29
N ASN A 147 -12.87 -23.37 -34.42
CA ASN A 147 -13.30 -24.75 -34.70
C ASN A 147 -12.07 -25.67 -34.80
N ASP A 148 -11.37 -25.88 -33.69
CA ASP A 148 -10.20 -26.74 -33.66
C ASP A 148 -10.65 -28.17 -33.38
N ASN A 149 -10.97 -28.89 -34.47
CA ASN A 149 -11.25 -30.32 -34.50
C ASN A 149 -10.00 -31.16 -34.21
N TYR A 150 -9.17 -30.81 -33.21
CA TYR A 150 -7.88 -31.46 -32.96
C TYR A 150 -7.62 -31.74 -31.48
N VAL A 151 -7.24 -32.99 -31.18
CA VAL A 151 -6.76 -33.44 -29.87
C VAL A 151 -5.24 -33.37 -29.83
N ARG A 152 -4.67 -32.84 -28.73
CA ARG A 152 -3.22 -32.62 -28.56
C ARG A 152 -2.65 -33.41 -27.38
N ASP A 153 -1.34 -33.70 -27.42
CA ASP A 153 -0.60 -34.32 -26.31
C ASP A 153 -0.28 -33.33 -25.18
N ALA A 154 0.30 -33.82 -24.08
CA ALA A 154 0.67 -33.01 -22.92
C ALA A 154 1.72 -31.92 -23.21
N ASN A 155 2.39 -31.99 -24.37
CA ASN A 155 3.39 -31.04 -24.84
C ASN A 155 2.82 -30.08 -25.91
N GLY A 156 1.54 -30.21 -26.27
CA GLY A 156 0.83 -29.36 -27.23
C GLY A 156 0.89 -29.81 -28.69
N ASN A 157 1.41 -30.99 -29.01
CA ASN A 157 1.44 -31.52 -30.38
C ASN A 157 0.09 -32.13 -30.77
N ILE A 158 -0.35 -31.96 -32.01
CA ILE A 158 -1.61 -32.54 -32.51
C ILE A 158 -1.45 -34.06 -32.72
N MET A 159 -2.38 -34.83 -32.15
CA MET A 159 -2.39 -36.30 -32.15
C MET A 159 -3.54 -36.88 -32.99
N TYR A 160 -4.74 -36.28 -32.90
CA TYR A 160 -5.94 -36.75 -33.60
C TYR A 160 -6.76 -35.57 -34.12
N ALA A 161 -7.53 -35.80 -35.19
CA ALA A 161 -8.61 -34.91 -35.59
C ALA A 161 -9.98 -35.49 -35.17
N HIS A 162 -10.84 -34.67 -34.57
CA HIS A 162 -12.20 -35.02 -34.17
C HIS A 162 -13.16 -34.57 -35.26
N ASN A 163 -13.72 -35.48 -36.05
CA ASN A 163 -14.73 -35.11 -37.05
C ASN A 163 -16.13 -35.34 -36.47
N ASP A 164 -17.06 -34.40 -36.74
CA ASP A 164 -18.45 -34.42 -36.23
C ASP A 164 -19.29 -35.64 -36.66
N VAL A 165 -18.71 -36.53 -37.45
CA VAL A 165 -19.29 -37.82 -37.85
C VAL A 165 -18.47 -38.95 -37.22
N GLY A 166 -18.62 -39.10 -35.89
CA GLY A 166 -18.31 -40.30 -35.11
C GLY A 166 -17.00 -41.04 -35.43
N GLY A 167 -15.87 -40.54 -34.92
CA GLY A 167 -14.63 -41.32 -34.76
C GLY A 167 -13.35 -40.50 -34.73
N ASP A 168 -12.50 -40.76 -33.73
CA ASP A 168 -11.15 -40.18 -33.61
C ASP A 168 -10.19 -40.79 -34.65
N VAL A 169 -9.56 -39.96 -35.48
CA VAL A 169 -8.60 -40.41 -36.50
C VAL A 169 -7.17 -40.02 -36.09
N PRO A 170 -6.25 -40.97 -35.83
CA PRO A 170 -4.85 -40.67 -35.51
C PRO A 170 -4.12 -40.07 -36.71
N MET A 171 -3.41 -38.96 -36.49
CA MET A 171 -2.53 -38.36 -37.49
C MET A 171 -1.07 -38.66 -37.13
N THR A 172 -0.39 -39.52 -37.90
CA THR A 172 1.06 -39.72 -37.75
C THR A 172 1.86 -38.89 -38.76
N LYS A 173 2.99 -38.34 -38.29
CA LYS A 173 3.91 -37.51 -39.06
C LYS A 173 4.65 -38.36 -40.10
N GLY A 174 4.04 -38.53 -41.27
CA GLY A 174 4.63 -39.11 -42.49
C GLY A 174 4.27 -40.58 -42.73
N GLY A 175 3.22 -40.85 -43.51
CA GLY A 175 2.91 -42.19 -44.03
C GLY A 175 1.44 -42.38 -44.44
N ASN A 176 1.21 -43.04 -45.57
CA ASN A 176 0.00 -43.01 -46.40
C ASN A 176 -0.88 -44.26 -46.17
N TYR A 177 -2.05 -44.13 -45.52
CA TYR A 177 -3.07 -45.20 -45.40
C TYR A 177 -4.45 -44.69 -45.84
N ILE A 178 -5.26 -45.54 -46.46
CA ILE A 178 -6.61 -45.19 -46.96
C ILE A 178 -7.66 -45.96 -46.16
N TYR A 179 -8.70 -45.25 -45.73
CA TYR A 179 -9.88 -45.82 -45.08
C TYR A 179 -10.69 -46.66 -46.08
N LYS A 180 -11.18 -47.83 -45.67
CA LYS A 180 -12.07 -48.67 -46.47
C LYS A 180 -13.37 -48.84 -45.70
N ASP A 181 -14.48 -48.35 -46.25
CA ASP A 181 -15.79 -48.59 -45.66
C ASP A 181 -16.21 -50.05 -45.88
N THR A 182 -16.92 -50.63 -44.92
CA THR A 182 -17.39 -52.02 -45.02
C THR A 182 -18.91 -52.01 -44.91
N ASP A 183 -19.58 -52.22 -46.04
CA ASP A 183 -21.03 -52.08 -46.19
C ASP A 183 -21.82 -53.29 -45.62
N GLU A 184 -21.55 -53.72 -44.38
CA GLU A 184 -22.36 -54.76 -43.71
C GLU A 184 -22.92 -54.32 -42.35
N PRO A 185 -24.24 -54.55 -42.07
CA PRO A 185 -24.85 -54.13 -40.83
C PRO A 185 -24.43 -55.03 -39.67
N GLY A 186 -23.64 -54.49 -38.74
CA GLY A 186 -23.26 -55.14 -37.48
C GLY A 186 -21.77 -55.35 -37.25
N SER A 187 -20.90 -54.93 -38.16
CA SER A 187 -19.44 -54.91 -37.93
C SER A 187 -19.00 -53.64 -37.18
N PRO A 188 -18.01 -53.71 -36.27
CA PRO A 188 -17.41 -52.51 -35.69
C PRO A 188 -16.79 -51.67 -36.80
N SER A 189 -17.06 -50.37 -36.79
CA SER A 189 -16.63 -49.42 -37.82
C SER A 189 -15.10 -49.41 -38.03
N GLY A 190 -14.67 -49.85 -39.23
CA GLY A 190 -13.41 -49.48 -39.91
C GLY A 190 -12.08 -49.97 -39.32
N TYR A 191 -11.30 -50.73 -40.11
CA TYR A 191 -9.91 -51.07 -39.79
C TYR A 191 -8.95 -50.59 -40.89
N TRP A 192 -7.73 -50.21 -40.47
CA TRP A 192 -6.66 -49.73 -41.33
C TRP A 192 -5.85 -50.88 -41.91
N VAL A 193 -5.51 -50.81 -43.20
CA VAL A 193 -4.69 -51.82 -43.88
C VAL A 193 -3.51 -51.14 -44.55
N ASN A 194 -2.31 -51.73 -44.42
CA ASN A 194 -1.13 -51.24 -45.11
C ASN A 194 -1.31 -51.27 -46.63
N LYS A 195 -0.90 -50.20 -47.31
CA LYS A 195 -0.74 -50.21 -48.77
C LYS A 195 0.54 -50.99 -49.07
N ILE A 196 0.41 -52.23 -49.55
CA ILE A 196 1.50 -52.96 -50.21
C ILE A 196 1.75 -52.30 -51.57
#